data_AF-A0A1H7YV09-F1
#
_entry.id   AF-A0A1H7YV09-F1
#
_cell.length_a   1.000
_cell.length_b   1.000
_cell.length_c   1.000
_cell.angle_alpha   90.00
_cell.angle_beta   90.00
_cell.angle_gamma   90.00
#
_symmetry.space_group_name_H-M   'P 1'
#
loop_
_entity.id
_entity.type
_entity.pdbx_description
1 polymer ?
#
loop_
_entity_poly.entity_id
_entity_poly.type
_entity_poly.pdbx_seq_one_letter_code
_entity_poly.pdbx_strand_id
1 'polypeptide(L)'
;MKKGIFLLLFISLILSACGTAETTEEQATPEGNQASQPEETKEEETQRTITEEDEKFTQLLLERDYETLIRETISFDTDSQKDFYNLASALKKKDEIETKSYVDETTNEMNYSDAISDYKVISRYINKAEYIPEEMKAEFDELKTVAEEQVAHYQAEMDKQSQAQ
;
A
#
# COMPACT_ATOMS: atom_id res chain seq x y z
N MET A 1 -43.32 -7.36 -0.53
CA MET A 1 -43.70 -8.77 -0.79
C MET A 1 -42.46 -9.53 -1.20
N LYS A 2 -42.26 -10.72 -0.60
CA LYS A 2 -41.36 -11.83 -0.97
C LYS A 2 -39.88 -11.49 -1.26
N LYS A 3 -38.97 -11.75 -0.31
CA LYS A 3 -38.32 -13.05 -0.01
C LYS A 3 -37.37 -13.50 -1.12
N GLY A 4 -36.07 -13.37 -0.86
CA GLY A 4 -35.00 -14.16 -1.46
C GLY A 4 -33.96 -14.43 -0.38
N ILE A 5 -33.99 -15.64 0.17
CA ILE A 5 -33.16 -16.16 1.27
C ILE A 5 -32.05 -17.02 0.66
N PHE A 6 -30.84 -16.86 1.20
CA PHE A 6 -29.71 -17.80 1.31
C PHE A 6 -29.34 -18.75 0.16
N LEU A 7 -28.04 -18.77 -0.14
CA LEU A 7 -27.31 -20.06 -0.13
C LEU A 7 -25.85 -19.85 0.29
N LEU A 8 -25.52 -20.26 1.53
CA LEU A 8 -24.16 -20.52 2.01
C LEU A 8 -23.66 -21.83 1.38
N LEU A 9 -22.42 -21.85 0.92
CA LEU A 9 -21.67 -23.08 0.66
C LEU A 9 -20.41 -23.09 1.52
N PHE A 10 -20.53 -23.75 2.66
CA PHE A 10 -19.42 -24.27 3.44
C PHE A 10 -18.76 -25.42 2.66
N ILE A 11 -17.48 -25.30 2.35
CA ILE A 11 -16.64 -26.46 2.02
C ILE A 11 -15.45 -26.44 2.97
N SER A 12 -15.62 -27.12 4.10
CA SER A 12 -14.51 -27.56 4.95
C SER A 12 -13.91 -28.81 4.33
N LEU A 13 -12.65 -28.73 3.89
CA LEU A 13 -11.85 -29.90 3.54
C LEU A 13 -10.69 -30.00 4.52
N ILE A 14 -10.89 -30.87 5.50
CA ILE A 14 -9.89 -31.32 6.46
C ILE A 14 -9.15 -32.48 5.79
N LEU A 15 -7.84 -32.36 5.57
CA LEU A 15 -6.96 -33.53 5.41
C LEU A 15 -5.94 -33.54 6.54
N SER A 16 -6.10 -34.51 7.44
CA SER A 16 -5.16 -34.84 8.49
C SER A 16 -4.03 -35.73 7.96
N ALA A 17 -2.81 -35.34 8.31
CA ALA A 17 -1.66 -36.16 8.74
C ALA A 17 -1.26 -37.45 7.98
N CYS A 18 -0.05 -37.43 7.44
CA CYS A 18 0.89 -38.56 7.36
C CYS A 18 2.28 -37.95 7.03
N GLY A 19 3.40 -38.20 7.70
CA GLY A 19 3.75 -39.04 8.84
C GLY A 19 5.25 -38.88 9.11
N THR A 20 5.60 -39.03 10.39
CA THR A 20 6.87 -39.57 10.94
C THR A 20 8.21 -38.86 10.68
N ALA A 21 8.86 -38.53 11.79
CA ALA A 21 10.22 -38.02 11.95
C ALA A 21 11.30 -39.12 11.89
N GLU A 22 12.54 -38.70 12.19
CA GLU A 22 13.82 -39.44 12.34
C GLU A 22 14.69 -39.40 11.05
N THR A 23 16.00 -39.09 11.06
CA THR A 23 17.06 -39.23 12.07
C THR A 23 18.24 -38.26 11.79
N THR A 24 18.96 -37.98 12.86
CA THR A 24 20.15 -37.14 13.13
C THR A 24 21.48 -37.54 12.43
N GLU A 25 22.46 -36.61 12.48
CA GLU A 25 23.94 -36.71 12.33
C GLU A 25 24.49 -36.56 10.88
N GLU A 26 25.56 -35.85 10.54
CA GLU A 26 26.68 -35.22 11.24
C GLU A 26 27.33 -34.15 10.33
N GLN A 27 27.79 -33.07 10.96
CA GLN A 27 28.88 -32.15 10.64
C GLN A 27 29.73 -32.36 9.35
N ALA A 28 29.80 -31.33 8.49
CA ALA A 28 31.03 -30.92 7.79
C ALA A 28 30.89 -29.50 7.21
N THR A 29 31.62 -28.54 7.79
CA THR A 29 31.90 -27.24 7.18
C THR A 29 32.94 -27.41 6.07
N PRO A 30 32.83 -26.66 4.96
CA PRO A 30 33.98 -25.88 4.53
C PRO A 30 33.61 -24.43 4.16
N GLU A 31 34.56 -23.54 4.43
CA GLU A 31 34.56 -22.12 4.11
C GLU A 31 34.40 -21.83 2.61
N GLY A 32 33.76 -20.70 2.31
CA GLY A 32 34.06 -19.89 1.14
C GLY A 32 33.04 -19.95 0.01
N ASN A 33 32.11 -18.98 -0.02
CA ASN A 33 32.08 -17.93 -1.04
C ASN A 33 30.85 -17.04 -0.87
N GLN A 34 31.09 -15.72 -0.88
CA GLN A 34 30.06 -14.71 -1.02
C GLN A 34 29.25 -14.96 -2.30
N ALA A 35 27.98 -15.26 -2.12
CA ALA A 35 26.93 -14.84 -3.03
C ALA A 35 25.87 -14.20 -2.14
N SER A 36 25.87 -12.87 -2.08
CA SER A 36 24.74 -12.12 -1.57
C SER A 36 23.57 -12.42 -2.48
N GLN A 37 22.77 -13.43 -2.11
CA GLN A 37 21.38 -13.50 -2.53
C GLN A 37 20.72 -12.18 -2.10
N PRO A 38 19.85 -11.59 -2.94
CA PRO A 38 18.97 -10.56 -2.44
C PRO A 38 18.16 -11.24 -1.32
N GLU A 39 18.32 -10.75 -0.10
CA GLU A 39 17.34 -11.00 0.93
C GLU A 39 16.01 -10.52 0.33
N GLU A 40 15.16 -11.47 -0.05
CA GLU A 40 13.73 -11.21 -0.08
C GLU A 40 13.42 -10.71 1.32
N THR A 41 13.24 -9.40 1.44
CA THR A 41 12.63 -8.77 2.60
C THR A 41 11.30 -9.48 2.77
N LYS A 42 11.26 -10.50 3.64
CA LYS A 42 10.00 -10.98 4.18
C LYS A 42 9.37 -9.75 4.81
N GLU A 43 8.35 -9.20 4.16
CA GLU A 43 7.40 -8.33 4.80
C GLU A 43 6.95 -9.08 6.05
N GLU A 44 7.48 -8.72 7.22
CA GLU A 44 6.85 -9.10 8.47
C GLU A 44 5.48 -8.44 8.43
N GLU A 45 4.45 -9.22 8.07
CA GLU A 45 3.07 -8.82 8.27
C GLU A 45 2.97 -8.36 9.72
N THR A 46 2.76 -7.07 9.92
CA THR A 46 2.56 -6.46 11.23
C THR A 46 1.30 -7.07 11.81
N GLN A 47 1.46 -8.13 12.61
CA GLN A 47 0.36 -8.81 13.27
C GLN A 47 -0.17 -7.93 14.40
N ARG A 48 -0.88 -6.86 14.05
CA ARG A 48 -1.70 -6.13 15.02
C ARG A 48 -3.03 -6.84 15.18
N THR A 49 -3.54 -6.84 16.40
CA THR A 49 -4.90 -7.34 16.65
C THR A 49 -5.89 -6.40 15.99
N ILE A 50 -6.75 -6.94 15.13
CA ILE A 50 -7.82 -6.16 14.49
C ILE A 50 -8.83 -5.73 15.56
N THR A 51 -9.10 -4.43 15.60
CA THR A 51 -9.99 -3.77 16.55
C THR A 51 -11.31 -3.37 15.89
N GLU A 52 -12.30 -3.01 16.71
CA GLU A 52 -13.55 -2.42 16.20
C GLU A 52 -13.31 -1.09 15.45
N GLU A 53 -12.27 -0.32 15.82
CA GLU A 53 -11.84 0.86 15.07
C GLU A 53 -11.35 0.49 13.67
N ASP A 54 -10.55 -0.58 13.56
CA ASP A 54 -10.03 -1.05 12.27
C ASP A 54 -11.16 -1.46 11.33
N GLU A 55 -12.14 -2.21 11.83
CA GLU A 55 -13.31 -2.63 11.03
C GLU A 55 -14.12 -1.42 10.56
N LYS A 56 -14.38 -0.47 11.46
CA LYS A 56 -15.10 0.77 11.15
C LYS A 56 -14.36 1.59 10.08
N PHE A 57 -13.06 1.79 10.24
CA PHE A 57 -12.28 2.60 9.32
C PHE A 57 -12.03 1.90 7.98
N THR A 58 -11.92 0.57 7.97
CA THR A 58 -11.90 -0.22 6.73
C THR A 58 -13.19 -0.03 5.94
N GLN A 59 -14.35 -0.03 6.59
CA GLN A 59 -15.62 0.22 5.93
C GLN A 59 -15.65 1.62 5.28
N LEU A 60 -15.18 2.66 5.98
CA LEU A 60 -15.09 4.01 5.42
C LEU A 60 -14.13 4.11 4.22
N LEU A 61 -13.00 3.39 4.25
CA LEU A 61 -12.11 3.28 3.08
C LEU A 61 -12.81 2.65 1.88
N LEU A 62 -13.48 1.50 2.08
CA LEU A 62 -14.20 0.78 1.02
C LEU A 62 -15.35 1.61 0.42
N GLU A 63 -16.02 2.40 1.26
CA GLU A 63 -17.07 3.34 0.84
C GLU A 63 -16.53 4.61 0.18
N ARG A 64 -15.21 4.80 0.18
CA ARG A 64 -14.52 6.00 -0.29
C ARG A 64 -14.93 7.28 0.43
N ASP A 65 -15.40 7.19 1.69
CA ASP A 65 -15.67 8.36 2.53
C ASP A 65 -14.39 8.83 3.24
N TYR A 66 -13.42 9.26 2.43
CA TYR A 66 -12.11 9.69 2.90
C TYR A 66 -12.20 10.95 3.78
N GLU A 67 -13.17 11.83 3.53
CA GLU A 67 -13.34 13.05 4.33
C GLU A 67 -13.77 12.74 5.76
N THR A 68 -14.75 11.86 5.93
CA THR A 68 -15.14 11.39 7.26
C THR A 68 -14.00 10.64 7.92
N LEU A 69 -13.35 9.73 7.19
CA LEU A 69 -12.25 8.96 7.74
C LEU A 69 -11.10 9.85 8.24
N ILE A 70 -10.64 10.80 7.43
CA ILE A 70 -9.60 11.77 7.80
C ILE A 70 -10.03 12.57 9.04
N ARG A 71 -11.28 13.05 9.09
CA ARG A 71 -11.80 13.81 10.22
C ARG A 71 -11.79 13.01 11.53
N GLU A 72 -12.12 11.73 11.48
CA GLU A 72 -12.19 10.87 12.66
C GLU A 72 -10.82 10.37 13.12
N THR A 73 -9.81 10.40 12.24
CA THR A 73 -8.47 9.85 12.50
C THR A 73 -7.39 10.90 12.73
N ILE A 74 -7.69 12.19 12.53
CA ILE A 74 -6.72 13.29 12.62
C ILE A 74 -6.13 13.51 14.02
N SER A 75 -6.71 12.93 15.08
CA SER A 75 -6.15 13.04 16.43
C SER A 75 -4.93 12.13 16.65
N PHE A 76 -4.80 11.05 15.88
CA PHE A 76 -3.68 10.10 15.96
C PHE A 76 -3.49 9.45 17.33
N ASP A 77 -4.57 9.31 18.09
CA ASP A 77 -4.52 8.77 19.45
C ASP A 77 -4.25 7.26 19.46
N THR A 78 -4.63 6.55 18.39
CA THR A 78 -4.40 5.12 18.22
C THR A 78 -3.60 4.83 16.95
N ASP A 79 -2.91 3.68 16.91
CA ASP A 79 -2.19 3.26 15.71
C ASP A 79 -3.16 2.99 14.54
N SER A 80 -4.38 2.54 14.85
CA SER A 80 -5.47 2.46 13.87
C SER A 80 -5.72 3.83 13.22
N GLN A 81 -5.93 4.88 14.03
CA GLN A 81 -6.15 6.22 13.50
C GLN A 81 -4.97 6.72 12.64
N LYS A 82 -3.72 6.50 13.06
CA LYS A 82 -2.54 6.88 12.26
C LYS A 82 -2.55 6.20 10.89
N ASP A 83 -2.73 4.89 10.87
CA ASP A 83 -2.69 4.12 9.62
C ASP A 83 -3.82 4.52 8.70
N PHE A 84 -5.06 4.54 9.19
CA PHE A 84 -6.21 4.86 8.36
C PHE A 84 -6.22 6.33 7.90
N TYR A 85 -5.68 7.27 8.67
CA TYR A 85 -5.46 8.62 8.18
C TYR A 85 -4.48 8.65 7.01
N ASN A 86 -3.36 7.93 7.12
CA ASN A 86 -2.35 7.87 6.07
C ASN A 86 -2.94 7.24 4.80
N LEU A 87 -3.63 6.11 4.94
CA LEU A 87 -4.28 5.41 3.82
C LEU A 87 -5.34 6.29 3.13
N ALA A 88 -6.22 6.94 3.90
CA ALA A 88 -7.23 7.85 3.36
C ALA A 88 -6.59 9.07 2.66
N SER A 89 -5.51 9.61 3.24
CA SER A 89 -4.78 10.75 2.66
C SER A 89 -4.09 10.38 1.34
N ALA A 90 -3.58 9.15 1.22
CA ALA A 90 -3.01 8.66 -0.03
C ALA A 90 -4.06 8.57 -1.15
N LEU A 91 -5.22 7.97 -0.87
CA LEU A 91 -6.32 7.84 -1.83
C LEU A 91 -6.94 9.19 -2.20
N LYS A 92 -7.15 10.07 -1.21
CA LYS A 92 -7.60 11.45 -1.48
C LYS A 92 -6.61 12.18 -2.38
N LYS A 93 -5.30 12.03 -2.13
CA LYS A 93 -4.27 12.65 -2.97
C LYS A 93 -4.28 12.08 -4.39
N LYS A 94 -4.50 10.77 -4.55
CA LYS A 94 -4.68 10.14 -5.87
C LYS A 94 -5.84 10.80 -6.63
N ASP A 95 -7.00 10.95 -5.99
CA ASP A 95 -8.18 11.56 -6.61
C ASP A 95 -7.96 13.05 -6.97
N GLU A 96 -7.21 13.78 -6.15
CA GLU A 96 -6.79 15.15 -6.49
C GLU A 96 -5.92 15.20 -7.76
N ILE A 97 -4.97 14.27 -7.90
CA ILE A 97 -4.05 14.21 -9.05
C ILE A 97 -4.81 13.86 -10.34
N GLU A 98 -5.79 12.95 -10.29
CA GLU A 98 -6.55 12.53 -11.48
C GLU A 98 -7.25 13.67 -12.22
N THR A 99 -7.55 14.76 -11.51
CA THR A 99 -8.23 15.94 -12.07
C THR A 99 -7.32 17.15 -12.25
N LYS A 100 -6.06 17.06 -11.81
CA LYS A 100 -5.11 18.17 -11.83
C LYS A 100 -4.39 18.26 -13.18
N SER A 101 -4.31 19.47 -13.74
CA SER A 101 -3.37 19.77 -14.82
C SER A 101 -2.04 20.22 -14.23
N TYR A 102 -0.94 19.68 -14.76
CA TYR A 102 0.42 20.14 -14.46
C TYR A 102 0.98 21.10 -15.49
N VAL A 103 0.20 21.43 -16.53
CA VAL A 103 0.62 22.41 -17.54
C VAL A 103 0.24 23.81 -17.06
N ASP A 104 1.22 24.71 -17.02
CA ASP A 104 0.98 26.13 -16.78
C ASP A 104 0.18 26.72 -17.94
N GLU A 105 -0.97 27.32 -17.66
CA GLU A 105 -1.88 27.83 -18.70
C GLU A 105 -1.32 29.05 -19.45
N THR A 106 -0.33 29.75 -18.88
CA THR A 106 0.28 30.95 -19.46
C THR A 106 1.47 30.60 -20.36
N THR A 107 2.35 29.70 -19.91
CA THR A 107 3.55 29.31 -20.66
C THR A 107 3.34 28.05 -21.51
N ASN A 108 2.29 27.29 -21.23
CA ASN A 108 2.04 25.97 -21.80
C ASN A 108 3.19 24.97 -21.54
N GLU A 109 3.93 25.18 -20.45
CA GLU A 109 5.02 24.31 -20.01
C GLU A 109 4.55 23.39 -18.90
N MET A 110 5.07 22.16 -18.87
CA MET A 110 4.78 21.21 -17.80
C MET A 110 5.57 21.54 -16.54
N ASN A 111 4.88 21.64 -15.41
CA ASN A 111 5.47 21.76 -14.08
C ASN A 111 5.80 20.36 -13.53
N TYR A 112 6.95 19.83 -13.96
CA TYR A 112 7.46 18.54 -13.50
C TYR A 112 7.67 18.48 -11.98
N SER A 113 8.13 19.57 -11.36
CA SER A 113 8.38 19.62 -9.92
C SER A 113 7.12 19.37 -9.11
N ASP A 114 5.99 19.97 -9.51
CA ASP A 114 4.71 19.77 -8.84
C ASP A 114 4.21 18.33 -9.00
N ALA A 115 4.32 17.77 -10.22
CA ALA A 115 3.94 16.38 -10.47
C ALA A 115 4.76 15.41 -9.62
N ILE A 116 6.09 15.55 -9.62
CA ILE A 116 7.01 14.75 -8.79
C ILE A 116 6.65 14.87 -7.30
N SER A 117 6.38 16.10 -6.82
CA SER A 117 6.03 16.34 -5.43
C SER A 117 4.72 15.64 -5.06
N ASP A 118 3.70 15.74 -5.90
CA ASP A 118 2.38 15.16 -5.65
C ASP A 118 2.43 13.62 -5.56
N TYR A 119 3.09 12.95 -6.50
CA TYR A 119 3.24 11.49 -6.44
C TYR A 119 4.11 11.03 -5.27
N LYS A 120 5.17 11.78 -4.89
CA LYS A 120 5.94 11.50 -3.67
C LYS A 120 5.10 11.58 -2.39
N VAL A 121 4.05 12.43 -2.37
CA VAL A 121 3.14 12.51 -1.22
C VAL A 121 2.33 11.22 -1.07
N ILE A 122 1.87 10.62 -2.16
CA ILE A 122 1.15 9.33 -2.13
C ILE A 122 2.03 8.25 -1.51
N SER A 123 3.22 8.00 -2.07
CA SER A 123 4.12 6.96 -1.55
C SER A 123 4.51 7.22 -0.09
N ARG A 124 4.70 8.50 0.30
CA ARG A 124 5.00 8.86 1.69
C ARG A 124 3.88 8.46 2.65
N TYR A 125 2.62 8.69 2.28
CA TYR A 125 1.49 8.30 3.13
C TYR A 125 1.39 6.78 3.23
N ILE A 126 1.46 6.06 2.11
CA ILE A 126 1.40 4.59 2.11
C ILE A 126 2.52 4.00 2.97
N ASN A 127 3.77 4.48 2.82
CA ASN A 127 4.91 3.99 3.60
C ASN A 127 4.87 4.32 5.09
N LYS A 128 3.97 5.22 5.53
CA LYS A 128 3.76 5.53 6.95
C LYS A 128 2.69 4.67 7.60
N ALA A 129 1.86 3.99 6.81
CA ALA A 129 0.89 3.06 7.34
C ALA A 129 1.60 1.75 7.69
N GLU A 130 1.53 1.35 8.96
CA GLU A 130 2.08 0.08 9.44
C GLU A 130 1.12 -1.10 9.19
N TYR A 131 -0.15 -0.79 9.01
CA TYR A 131 -1.20 -1.75 8.66
C TYR A 131 -1.99 -1.28 7.44
N ILE A 132 -2.27 -2.23 6.55
CA ILE A 132 -3.18 -2.07 5.41
C ILE A 132 -4.20 -3.21 5.49
N PRO A 133 -5.52 -2.95 5.41
CA PRO A 133 -6.52 -4.00 5.35
C PRO A 133 -6.27 -4.95 4.18
N GLU A 134 -6.42 -6.26 4.41
CA GLU A 134 -6.14 -7.30 3.41
C GLU A 134 -6.93 -7.09 2.11
N GLU A 135 -8.19 -6.66 2.22
CA GLU A 135 -9.06 -6.38 1.08
C GLU A 135 -8.57 -5.23 0.20
N MET A 136 -7.68 -4.37 0.74
CA MET A 136 -7.14 -3.18 0.10
C MET A 136 -5.64 -3.30 -0.22
N LYS A 137 -4.95 -4.34 0.27
CA LYS A 137 -3.49 -4.48 0.13
C LYS A 137 -3.04 -4.37 -1.33
N ALA A 138 -3.72 -5.10 -2.23
CA ALA A 138 -3.42 -5.04 -3.66
C ALA A 138 -3.60 -3.63 -4.27
N GLU A 139 -4.64 -2.88 -3.86
CA GLU A 139 -4.88 -1.52 -4.35
C GLU A 139 -3.77 -0.56 -3.88
N PHE A 140 -3.33 -0.68 -2.63
CA PHE A 140 -2.25 0.16 -2.11
C PHE A 140 -0.87 -0.21 -2.69
N ASP A 141 -0.60 -1.49 -2.94
CA ASP A 141 0.63 -1.94 -3.59
C ASP A 141 0.71 -1.43 -5.04
N GLU A 142 -0.40 -1.50 -5.79
CA GLU A 142 -0.51 -0.93 -7.13
C GLU A 142 -0.35 0.60 -7.09
N LEU A 143 -1.06 1.29 -6.19
CA LEU A 143 -0.97 2.75 -6.07
C LEU A 143 0.45 3.22 -5.74
N LYS A 144 1.15 2.51 -4.85
CA LYS A 144 2.54 2.80 -4.54
C LYS A 144 3.43 2.64 -5.77
N THR A 145 3.28 1.54 -6.50
CA THR A 145 4.03 1.27 -7.73
C THR A 145 3.82 2.37 -8.76
N VAL A 146 2.55 2.71 -9.05
CA VAL A 146 2.20 3.79 -9.99
C VAL A 146 2.82 5.12 -9.54
N ALA A 147 2.74 5.47 -8.26
CA ALA A 147 3.32 6.71 -7.76
C ALA A 147 4.84 6.76 -7.95
N GLU A 148 5.55 5.66 -7.70
CA GLU A 148 6.99 5.56 -7.88
C GLU A 148 7.40 5.64 -9.37
N GLU A 149 6.65 4.97 -10.25
CA GLU A 149 6.84 5.05 -11.70
C GLU A 149 6.64 6.47 -12.24
N GLN A 150 5.61 7.17 -11.77
CA GLN A 150 5.33 8.55 -12.18
C GLN A 150 6.41 9.51 -11.68
N VAL A 151 6.92 9.34 -10.46
CA VAL A 151 8.07 10.10 -9.97
C VAL A 151 9.28 9.90 -10.87
N ALA A 152 9.60 8.65 -11.22
CA ALA A 152 10.72 8.34 -12.11
C ALA A 152 10.53 8.94 -13.52
N HIS A 153 9.32 8.85 -14.07
CA HIS A 153 8.97 9.41 -15.37
C HIS A 153 9.18 10.93 -15.40
N TYR A 154 8.55 11.68 -14.50
CA TYR A 154 8.64 13.13 -14.50
C TYR A 154 10.04 13.64 -14.14
N GLN A 155 10.78 12.93 -13.29
CA GLN A 155 12.18 13.25 -13.04
C GLN A 155 13.02 13.12 -14.31
N ALA A 156 12.84 12.05 -15.08
CA ALA A 156 13.56 11.86 -16.33
C ALA A 156 13.22 12.94 -17.38
N GLU A 157 11.96 13.36 -17.47
CA GLU A 157 11.56 14.45 -18.37
C GLU A 157 12.11 15.81 -17.93
N MET A 158 12.10 16.10 -16.62
CA MET A 158 12.72 17.32 -16.06
C MET A 158 14.22 17.38 -16.36
N ASP A 159 14.94 16.26 -16.20
CA ASP A 159 16.37 16.19 -16.48
C ASP A 159 16.66 16.42 -17.97
N LYS A 160 15.86 15.85 -18.88
CA LYS A 160 15.96 16.10 -20.33
C LYS A 160 15.75 17.57 -20.67
N GLN A 161 14.77 18.23 -20.05
CA GLN A 161 14.51 19.66 -20.26
C GLN A 161 15.69 20.52 -19.80
N SER A 162 16.29 20.19 -18.65
CA SER A 162 17.44 20.93 -18.11
C SER A 162 18.69 20.83 -18.98
N GLN A 163 18.86 19.74 -19.73
CA GLN A 163 19.99 19.53 -20.64
C GLN A 163 19.80 20.19 -22.01
N ALA A 164 18.57 20.59 -22.34
CA ALA A 164 18.24 21.24 -23.61
C ALA A 164 18.37 22.77 -23.57
N GLN A 165 18.62 23.36 -22.40
CA GLN A 165 18.83 24.80 -22.16
C GLN A 165 20.33 25.13 -22.08
#